data_AF-A0A5C8DIU3-F1
#
_entry.id   AF-A0A5C8DIU3-F1
#
_cell.length_a   1.000
_cell.length_b   1.000
_cell.length_c   1.000
_cell.angle_alpha   90.00
_cell.angle_beta   90.00
_cell.angle_gamma   90.00
#
_symmetry.space_group_name_H-M   'P 1'
#
loop_
_entity.id
_entity.type
_entity.pdbx_description
1 polymer ?
#
loop_
_entity_poly.entity_id
_entity_poly.type
_entity_poly.pdbx_seq_one_letter_code
_entity_poly.pdbx_strand_id
1 'polypeptide(L)'
;MPVYDGRDDWRRGTVLVGHVMKAIDFIKPFLKWPFLFICSITLFFLGLVMVPLALPFRVQSFSVSDGRPIVNLPRWAYVWGNDFDGALGDKRGWWAENTPFGVDVDSFLAMFWWLAIRNPSNNMRRLPMFYAPVVGSIITYIGDREVEDDIGGGGWQFVKTVSSKGKTYYGFYAVYEYGKRGVMIRLGHKVKPDHAGAGGVGEQPKGFTFRINPWKKL
;
A
#
# COMPACT_ATOMS: atom_id res chain seq x y z
N MET A 1 -23.61 10.64 43.13
CA MET A 1 -23.08 11.09 41.82
C MET A 1 -22.40 9.90 41.17
N PRO A 2 -22.89 9.39 40.02
CA PRO A 2 -22.24 8.28 39.35
C PRO A 2 -20.99 8.77 38.63
N VAL A 3 -19.88 8.06 38.83
CA VAL A 3 -18.60 8.27 38.14
C VAL A 3 -18.76 7.71 36.72
N TYR A 4 -18.59 8.59 35.73
CA TYR A 4 -18.58 8.22 34.31
C TYR A 4 -17.19 7.65 33.97
N ASP A 5 -17.08 6.33 33.80
CA ASP A 5 -15.86 5.70 33.26
C ASP A 5 -15.87 5.87 31.73
N GLY A 6 -15.13 6.87 31.24
CA GLY A 6 -15.08 7.25 29.83
C GLY A 6 -14.31 6.30 28.90
N ARG A 7 -14.34 4.98 29.14
CA ARG A 7 -13.50 4.01 28.39
C ARG A 7 -14.19 3.19 27.30
N ASP A 8 -15.50 3.28 27.10
CA ASP A 8 -16.20 2.34 26.19
C ASP A 8 -16.87 2.91 24.92
N ASP A 9 -16.81 4.21 24.63
CA ASP A 9 -17.69 4.80 23.60
C ASP A 9 -17.02 5.28 22.30
N TRP A 10 -15.70 5.11 22.13
CA TRP A 10 -14.97 5.54 20.91
C TRP A 10 -14.70 4.40 19.92
N ARG A 11 -14.96 3.14 20.28
CA ARG A 11 -14.76 1.97 19.41
C ARG A 11 -15.84 1.78 18.35
N ARG A 12 -16.91 2.57 18.37
CA ARG A 12 -17.97 2.55 17.35
C ARG A 12 -18.01 3.88 16.62
N GLY A 13 -17.09 4.06 15.69
CA GLY A 13 -17.06 5.21 14.79
C GLY A 13 -18.40 5.35 14.06
N THR A 14 -19.01 6.52 14.24
CA THR A 14 -20.26 6.96 13.63
C THR A 14 -20.27 6.75 12.12
N VAL A 15 -21.21 5.93 11.66
CA VAL A 15 -21.52 5.65 10.26
C VAL A 15 -22.08 6.92 9.62
N LEU A 16 -21.38 7.48 8.63
CA LEU A 16 -22.00 8.44 7.70
C LEU A 16 -23.17 7.74 7.00
N VAL A 17 -24.36 8.28 7.24
CA VAL A 17 -25.67 7.77 6.83
C VAL A 17 -25.68 7.33 5.36
N GLY A 18 -25.88 6.04 5.11
CA GLY A 18 -26.33 5.52 3.81
C GLY A 18 -25.58 4.32 3.21
N HIS A 19 -24.38 3.96 3.68
CA HIS A 19 -23.60 2.86 3.08
C HIS A 19 -23.17 1.80 4.11
N VAL A 20 -24.15 1.05 4.61
CA VAL A 20 -23.90 -0.13 5.45
C VAL A 20 -23.20 -1.22 4.61
N MET A 21 -22.22 -1.91 5.20
CA MET A 21 -21.64 -3.10 4.57
C MET A 21 -22.68 -4.20 4.45
N LYS A 22 -22.80 -4.78 3.27
CA LYS A 22 -23.73 -5.85 2.96
C LYS A 22 -22.98 -7.19 2.91
N ALA A 23 -23.69 -8.32 3.05
CA ALA A 23 -23.07 -9.65 2.91
C ALA A 23 -22.25 -9.79 1.61
N ILE A 24 -22.74 -9.22 0.50
CA ILE A 24 -22.04 -9.22 -0.79
C ILE A 24 -20.68 -8.49 -0.76
N ASP A 25 -20.48 -7.55 0.17
CA ASP A 25 -19.22 -6.83 0.33
C ASP A 25 -18.12 -7.72 0.93
N PHE A 26 -18.46 -8.85 1.54
CA PHE A 26 -17.49 -9.85 1.96
C PHE A 26 -17.14 -10.82 0.83
N ILE A 27 -18.07 -11.08 -0.09
CA ILE A 27 -17.86 -11.99 -1.24
C ILE A 27 -16.99 -11.32 -2.33
N LYS A 28 -17.26 -10.05 -2.65
CA LYS A 28 -16.53 -9.32 -3.72
C LYS A 28 -15.00 -9.30 -3.54
N PRO A 29 -14.43 -9.09 -2.33
CA PRO A 29 -13.00 -9.22 -2.09
C PRO A 29 -12.43 -10.58 -2.52
N PHE A 30 -13.11 -11.69 -2.24
CA PHE A 30 -12.64 -13.04 -2.60
C PHE A 30 -12.52 -13.25 -4.12
N LEU A 31 -13.22 -12.45 -4.94
CA LEU A 31 -13.03 -12.46 -6.40
C LEU A 31 -11.95 -11.46 -6.85
N LYS A 32 -11.93 -10.26 -6.25
CA LYS A 32 -11.02 -9.18 -6.66
C LYS A 32 -9.58 -9.42 -6.22
N TRP A 33 -9.38 -9.95 -5.02
CA TRP A 33 -8.05 -10.14 -4.46
C TRP A 33 -7.23 -11.20 -5.20
N PRO A 34 -7.76 -12.38 -5.56
CA PRO A 34 -7.02 -13.33 -6.40
C PRO A 34 -6.61 -12.72 -7.74
N PHE A 35 -7.49 -11.97 -8.40
CA PHE A 35 -7.15 -11.27 -9.64
C PHE A 35 -5.98 -10.29 -9.45
N LEU A 36 -6.06 -9.41 -8.44
CA LEU A 36 -4.99 -8.44 -8.14
C LEU A 36 -3.67 -9.15 -7.76
N PHE A 37 -3.76 -10.27 -7.03
CA PHE A 37 -2.62 -11.08 -6.62
C PHE A 37 -1.93 -11.70 -7.84
N ILE A 38 -2.70 -12.32 -8.75
CA ILE A 38 -2.19 -12.87 -10.00
C ILE A 38 -1.52 -11.77 -10.83
N CYS A 39 -2.16 -10.62 -11.01
CA CYS A 39 -1.54 -9.48 -11.71
C CYS A 39 -0.21 -9.06 -11.06
N SER A 40 -0.17 -8.99 -9.72
CA SER A 40 1.03 -8.60 -8.97
C SER A 40 2.17 -9.60 -9.16
N ILE A 41 1.89 -10.90 -9.08
CA ILE A 41 2.89 -11.97 -9.27
C ILE A 41 3.38 -12.00 -10.72
N THR A 42 2.47 -11.89 -11.69
CA THR A 42 2.85 -11.84 -13.11
C THR A 42 3.77 -10.66 -13.37
N LEU A 43 3.43 -9.47 -12.88
CA LEU A 43 4.27 -8.29 -13.05
C LEU A 43 5.58 -8.36 -12.25
N PHE A 44 5.62 -9.06 -11.12
CA PHE A 44 6.86 -9.37 -10.40
C PHE A 44 7.83 -10.15 -11.30
N PHE A 45 7.39 -11.30 -11.83
CA PHE A 45 8.24 -12.15 -12.67
C PHE A 45 8.63 -11.48 -13.98
N LEU A 46 7.70 -10.76 -14.63
CA LEU A 46 8.05 -9.95 -15.80
C LEU A 46 9.07 -8.86 -15.44
N GLY A 47 9.01 -8.29 -14.23
CA GLY A 47 9.96 -7.29 -13.76
C GLY A 47 11.40 -7.80 -13.69
N LEU A 48 11.60 -9.08 -13.35
CA LEU A 48 12.93 -9.70 -13.34
C LEU A 48 13.60 -9.70 -14.72
N VAL A 49 12.82 -9.64 -15.80
CA VAL A 49 13.30 -9.57 -17.19
C VAL A 49 13.27 -8.13 -17.71
N MET A 50 12.18 -7.41 -17.47
CA MET A 50 11.96 -6.09 -18.05
C MET A 50 12.83 -5.01 -17.43
N VAL A 51 13.08 -5.06 -16.12
CA VAL A 51 13.95 -4.08 -15.43
C VAL A 51 15.39 -4.11 -15.97
N PRO A 52 16.09 -5.27 -16.05
CA PRO A 52 17.47 -5.28 -16.55
C PRO A 52 17.56 -4.90 -18.04
N LEU A 53 16.53 -5.17 -18.84
CA LEU A 53 16.46 -4.68 -20.24
C LEU A 53 16.24 -3.16 -20.32
N ALA A 54 15.51 -2.57 -19.37
CA ALA A 54 15.16 -1.15 -19.37
C ALA A 54 16.23 -0.26 -18.73
N LEU A 55 16.95 -0.74 -17.72
CA LEU A 55 17.95 0.02 -16.96
C LEU A 55 19.09 0.65 -17.79
N PRO A 56 19.60 0.02 -18.87
CA PRO A 56 20.57 0.66 -19.76
C PRO A 56 20.02 1.95 -20.40
N PHE A 57 18.70 2.06 -20.54
CA PHE A 57 17.99 3.21 -21.12
C PHE A 57 17.33 4.09 -20.05
N ARG A 58 17.79 4.02 -18.80
CA ARG A 58 17.27 4.84 -17.69
C ARG A 58 17.35 6.33 -18.00
N VAL A 59 16.40 7.08 -17.47
CA VAL A 59 16.24 8.51 -17.71
C VAL A 59 16.31 9.29 -16.41
N GLN A 60 16.80 10.54 -16.48
CA GLN A 60 16.69 11.49 -15.38
C GLN A 60 15.25 12.03 -15.31
N SER A 61 14.73 12.21 -14.10
CA SER A 61 13.38 12.68 -13.84
C SER A 61 13.29 13.36 -12.46
N PHE A 62 12.08 13.72 -12.04
CA PHE A 62 11.82 14.32 -10.75
C PHE A 62 10.78 13.50 -9.97
N SER A 63 10.99 13.36 -8.67
CA SER A 63 10.06 12.66 -7.79
C SER A 63 8.71 13.36 -7.79
N VAL A 64 7.65 12.58 -7.94
CA VAL A 64 6.27 13.09 -7.80
C VAL A 64 5.92 13.40 -6.34
N SER A 65 6.66 12.84 -5.38
CA SER A 65 6.37 13.05 -3.96
C SER A 65 6.95 14.35 -3.41
N ASP A 66 8.10 14.80 -3.90
CA ASP A 66 8.83 15.95 -3.34
C ASP A 66 9.69 16.73 -4.35
N GLY A 67 9.66 16.39 -5.64
CA GLY A 67 10.35 17.14 -6.70
C GLY A 67 11.87 16.94 -6.76
N ARG A 68 12.46 16.05 -5.96
CA ARG A 68 13.91 15.79 -6.03
C ARG A 68 14.31 15.11 -7.35
N PRO A 69 15.56 15.30 -7.85
CA PRO A 69 16.07 14.52 -8.97
C PRO A 69 16.08 13.02 -8.66
N ILE A 70 15.64 12.21 -9.62
CA ILE A 70 15.66 10.75 -9.56
C ILE A 70 16.08 10.16 -10.91
N VAL A 71 16.60 8.94 -10.88
CA VAL A 71 16.78 8.12 -12.08
C VAL A 71 15.59 7.17 -12.18
N ASN A 72 14.99 7.01 -13.34
CA ASN A 72 13.82 6.14 -13.53
C ASN A 72 13.94 5.32 -14.82
N LEU A 73 13.06 4.34 -15.00
CA LEU A 73 12.99 3.54 -16.22
C LEU A 73 12.37 4.35 -17.37
N PRO A 74 12.71 4.04 -18.63
CA PRO A 74 12.07 4.64 -19.79
C PRO A 74 10.55 4.36 -19.80
N ARG A 75 9.78 5.21 -20.48
CA ARG A 75 8.30 5.18 -20.47
C ARG A 75 7.69 3.83 -20.86
N TRP A 76 8.32 3.06 -21.73
CA TRP A 76 7.82 1.74 -22.13
C TRP A 76 7.92 0.70 -20.99
N ALA A 77 8.81 0.90 -20.02
CA ALA A 77 8.96 0.07 -18.82
C ALA A 77 8.34 0.73 -17.57
N TYR A 78 7.48 1.73 -17.76
CA TYR A 78 6.96 2.60 -16.70
C TYR A 78 6.39 1.84 -15.49
N VAL A 79 5.68 0.72 -15.71
CA VAL A 79 5.03 -0.07 -14.66
C VAL A 79 6.02 -0.57 -13.60
N TRP A 80 7.25 -0.88 -14.01
CA TRP A 80 8.34 -1.33 -13.13
C TRP A 80 9.21 -0.20 -12.58
N GLY A 81 8.94 1.04 -12.98
CA GLY A 81 9.57 2.21 -12.40
C GLY A 81 9.02 2.56 -11.02
N ASN A 82 9.57 3.63 -10.45
CA ASN A 82 9.11 4.21 -9.19
C ASN A 82 9.15 5.74 -9.28
N ASP A 83 8.00 6.38 -9.49
CA ASP A 83 7.96 7.83 -9.64
C ASP A 83 8.17 8.60 -8.33
N PHE A 84 8.21 7.93 -7.18
CA PHE A 84 8.47 8.57 -5.89
C PHE A 84 9.96 8.48 -5.55
N ASP A 85 10.54 7.30 -5.71
CA ASP A 85 11.91 7.06 -5.26
C ASP A 85 12.94 6.92 -6.39
N GLY A 86 12.46 6.64 -7.61
CA GLY A 86 13.31 6.22 -8.71
C GLY A 86 14.01 4.90 -8.45
N ALA A 87 15.06 4.67 -9.24
CA ALA A 87 15.96 3.53 -9.18
C ALA A 87 17.01 3.65 -8.06
N LEU A 88 17.29 4.89 -7.60
CA LEU A 88 18.30 5.19 -6.59
C LEU A 88 17.80 5.04 -5.15
N GLY A 89 16.53 4.66 -4.96
CA GLY A 89 15.99 4.41 -3.64
C GLY A 89 15.41 5.63 -2.94
N ASP A 90 15.01 5.40 -1.68
CA ASP A 90 14.21 6.35 -0.92
C ASP A 90 14.98 7.61 -0.53
N LYS A 91 14.25 8.69 -0.29
CA LYS A 91 14.81 9.99 0.07
C LYS A 91 15.52 10.05 1.43
N ARG A 92 15.34 9.04 2.27
CA ARG A 92 15.93 8.99 3.62
C ARG A 92 17.35 8.40 3.59
N GLY A 93 17.81 7.95 2.43
CA GLY A 93 19.12 7.33 2.28
C GLY A 93 19.18 5.87 2.74
N TRP A 94 18.08 5.29 3.25
CA TRP A 94 18.09 3.92 3.75
C TRP A 94 18.56 2.94 2.67
N TRP A 95 18.08 3.11 1.43
CA TRP A 95 18.52 2.24 0.35
C TRP A 95 20.02 2.38 0.03
N ALA A 96 20.56 3.60 0.04
CA ALA A 96 21.98 3.84 -0.22
C ALA A 96 22.87 3.15 0.83
N GLU A 97 22.40 3.04 2.08
CA GLU A 97 23.10 2.37 3.18
C GLU A 97 22.90 0.85 3.21
N ASN A 98 21.92 0.32 2.46
CA ASN A 98 21.47 -1.08 2.54
C ASN A 98 21.44 -1.76 1.17
N THR A 99 22.27 -1.30 0.24
CA THR A 99 22.42 -1.93 -1.07
C THR A 99 22.88 -3.39 -0.94
N PRO A 100 22.46 -4.28 -1.85
CA PRO A 100 22.85 -5.67 -1.77
C PRO A 100 24.36 -5.79 -2.01
N PHE A 101 25.05 -6.59 -1.19
CA PHE A 101 26.49 -6.83 -1.33
C PHE A 101 27.39 -5.58 -1.22
N GLY A 102 26.87 -4.48 -0.68
CA GLY A 102 27.63 -3.25 -0.45
C GLY A 102 28.07 -2.51 -1.72
N VAL A 103 27.37 -2.73 -2.85
CA VAL A 103 27.64 -2.02 -4.11
C VAL A 103 27.10 -0.58 -4.07
N ASP A 104 27.64 0.30 -4.90
CA ASP A 104 27.17 1.68 -4.99
C ASP A 104 25.69 1.77 -5.40
N VAL A 105 24.98 2.77 -4.88
CA VAL A 105 23.52 2.93 -5.07
C VAL A 105 23.13 3.19 -6.53
N ASP A 106 24.04 3.77 -7.32
CA ASP A 106 23.87 4.05 -8.74
C ASP A 106 24.42 2.93 -9.65
N SER A 107 24.93 1.84 -9.05
CA SER A 107 25.31 0.64 -9.78
C SER A 107 24.07 -0.04 -10.40
N PHE A 108 24.31 -0.75 -11.51
CA PHE A 108 23.25 -1.52 -12.16
C PHE A 108 22.57 -2.51 -11.19
N LEU A 109 23.36 -3.20 -10.37
CA LEU A 109 22.87 -4.21 -9.45
C LEU A 109 21.99 -3.62 -8.35
N ALA A 110 22.38 -2.48 -7.75
CA ALA A 110 21.55 -1.80 -6.75
C ALA A 110 20.21 -1.35 -7.36
N MET A 111 20.24 -0.71 -8.53
CA MET A 111 19.02 -0.26 -9.20
C MET A 111 18.11 -1.42 -9.61
N PHE A 112 18.67 -2.51 -10.14
CA PHE A 112 17.93 -3.73 -10.47
C PHE A 112 17.28 -4.32 -9.22
N TRP A 113 18.03 -4.50 -8.13
CA TRP A 113 17.51 -5.09 -6.91
C TRP A 113 16.39 -4.23 -6.30
N TRP A 114 16.56 -2.91 -6.30
CA TRP A 114 15.55 -1.98 -5.81
C TRP A 114 14.23 -2.08 -6.57
N LEU A 115 14.29 -2.04 -7.91
CA LEU A 115 13.11 -1.97 -8.76
C LEU A 115 12.47 -3.33 -9.03
N ALA A 116 13.27 -4.38 -9.24
CA ALA A 116 12.76 -5.70 -9.62
C ALA A 116 12.45 -6.60 -8.42
N ILE A 117 13.18 -6.47 -7.32
CA ILE A 117 13.09 -7.40 -6.18
C ILE A 117 12.43 -6.74 -4.97
N ARG A 118 12.90 -5.55 -4.57
CA ARG A 118 12.47 -4.88 -3.33
C ARG A 118 11.14 -4.13 -3.50
N ASN A 119 10.95 -3.45 -4.63
CA ASN A 119 9.72 -2.72 -4.98
C ASN A 119 9.23 -3.04 -6.40
N PRO A 120 8.97 -4.33 -6.70
CA PRO A 120 8.51 -4.79 -8.00
C PRO A 120 7.25 -4.04 -8.43
N SER A 121 7.23 -3.63 -9.70
CA SER A 121 6.06 -3.02 -10.35
C SER A 121 5.41 -1.87 -9.56
N ASN A 122 6.21 -1.06 -8.85
CA ASN A 122 5.68 -0.07 -7.91
C ASN A 122 4.72 0.94 -8.56
N ASN A 123 5.02 1.38 -9.80
CA ASN A 123 4.15 2.30 -10.54
C ASN A 123 2.81 1.69 -10.96
N MET A 124 2.62 0.36 -10.89
CA MET A 124 1.31 -0.28 -11.06
C MET A 124 0.25 0.38 -10.16
N ARG A 125 0.63 0.79 -8.94
CA ARG A 125 -0.25 1.47 -7.97
C ARG A 125 -0.80 2.81 -8.45
N ARG A 126 -0.31 3.35 -9.58
CA ARG A 126 -0.75 4.61 -10.17
C ARG A 126 -1.73 4.41 -11.33
N LEU A 127 -1.91 3.18 -11.79
CA LEU A 127 -2.85 2.87 -12.86
C LEU A 127 -4.29 2.78 -12.32
N PRO A 128 -5.30 3.38 -13.00
CA PRO A 128 -6.70 3.40 -12.55
C PRO A 128 -7.34 2.04 -12.21
N MET A 129 -6.81 0.97 -12.79
CA MET A 129 -7.27 -0.39 -12.49
C MET A 129 -6.86 -0.86 -11.10
N PHE A 130 -5.71 -0.40 -10.58
CA PHE A 130 -4.99 -0.96 -9.43
C PHE A 130 -4.95 -0.04 -8.21
N TYR A 131 -5.50 1.17 -8.30
CA TYR A 131 -5.64 2.06 -7.15
C TYR A 131 -7.09 2.24 -6.71
N ALA A 132 -7.26 2.47 -5.41
CA ALA A 132 -8.47 3.01 -4.82
C ALA A 132 -8.33 4.53 -4.68
N PRO A 133 -9.21 5.34 -5.29
CA PRO A 133 -9.25 6.77 -5.00
C PRO A 133 -9.67 6.97 -3.55
N VAL A 134 -9.12 8.02 -2.92
CA VAL A 134 -9.50 8.43 -1.56
C VAL A 134 -10.37 9.67 -1.62
N VAL A 135 -9.87 10.73 -2.27
CA VAL A 135 -10.61 11.98 -2.48
C VAL A 135 -11.95 11.70 -3.17
N GLY A 136 -13.03 12.23 -2.59
CA GLY A 136 -14.39 12.08 -3.11
C GLY A 136 -14.97 10.67 -3.00
N SER A 137 -14.33 9.78 -2.23
CA SER A 137 -14.81 8.43 -2.00
C SER A 137 -15.49 8.30 -0.64
N ILE A 138 -16.51 7.45 -0.56
CA ILE A 138 -17.14 7.06 0.70
C ILE A 138 -16.33 5.90 1.27
N ILE A 139 -15.84 6.04 2.49
CA ILE A 139 -15.04 5.03 3.17
C ILE A 139 -15.84 4.53 4.38
N THR A 140 -16.06 3.22 4.44
CA THR A 140 -16.69 2.55 5.57
C THR A 140 -15.83 1.40 6.05
N TYR A 141 -15.90 1.05 7.33
CA TYR A 141 -15.07 0.00 7.91
C TYR A 141 -15.83 -0.81 8.98
N ILE A 142 -15.32 -2.01 9.27
CA ILE A 142 -15.69 -2.84 10.43
C ILE A 142 -14.38 -3.29 11.07
N GLY A 143 -14.38 -3.37 12.40
CA GLY A 143 -13.20 -3.69 13.21
C GLY A 143 -12.65 -2.45 13.91
N ASP A 144 -11.37 -2.49 14.22
CA ASP A 144 -10.64 -1.40 14.86
C ASP A 144 -10.42 -0.25 13.87
N ARG A 145 -10.46 0.98 14.39
CA ARG A 145 -10.24 2.19 13.57
C ARG A 145 -8.78 2.34 13.17
N GLU A 146 -7.90 2.06 14.14
CA GLU A 146 -6.46 2.14 14.01
C GLU A 146 -5.89 0.74 14.22
N VAL A 147 -5.08 0.31 13.26
CA VAL A 147 -4.32 -0.95 13.31
C VAL A 147 -2.94 -0.65 12.77
N GLU A 148 -1.91 -1.01 13.53
CA GLU A 148 -0.51 -0.74 13.25
C GLU A 148 0.34 -2.01 13.47
N ASP A 149 1.49 -2.11 12.79
CA ASP A 149 2.43 -3.23 12.94
C ASP A 149 3.52 -2.96 13.99
N ASP A 150 3.16 -2.24 15.07
CA ASP A 150 3.99 -1.87 16.22
C ASP A 150 3.36 -2.38 17.53
N ILE A 151 4.14 -2.47 18.61
CA ILE A 151 3.68 -2.97 19.92
C ILE A 151 2.47 -2.17 20.43
N GLY A 152 1.37 -2.87 20.74
CA GLY A 152 0.13 -2.28 21.25
C GLY A 152 -0.79 -1.74 20.15
N GLY A 153 -0.39 -1.82 18.88
CA GLY A 153 -1.17 -1.40 17.70
C GLY A 153 -1.98 -2.53 17.05
N GLY A 154 -1.97 -3.73 17.64
CA GLY A 154 -2.67 -4.92 17.18
C GLY A 154 -4.19 -4.73 17.09
N GLY A 155 -4.81 -5.54 16.24
CA GLY A 155 -6.23 -5.43 15.94
C GLY A 155 -6.54 -5.93 14.54
N TRP A 156 -7.76 -5.67 14.06
CA TRP A 156 -8.12 -5.95 12.68
C TRP A 156 -9.11 -4.93 12.14
N GLN A 157 -9.02 -4.68 10.84
CA GLN A 157 -9.92 -3.81 10.13
C GLN A 157 -10.23 -4.36 8.74
N PHE A 158 -11.49 -4.25 8.35
CA PHE A 158 -11.95 -4.45 6.97
C PHE A 158 -12.53 -3.13 6.48
N VAL A 159 -11.96 -2.60 5.39
CA VAL A 159 -12.30 -1.29 4.83
C VAL A 159 -12.92 -1.47 3.46
N LYS A 160 -14.04 -0.81 3.23
CA LYS A 160 -14.71 -0.65 1.94
C LYS A 160 -14.58 0.81 1.51
N THR A 161 -14.19 1.01 0.26
CA THR A 161 -14.15 2.32 -0.38
C THR A 161 -15.04 2.30 -1.60
N VAL A 162 -15.94 3.28 -1.71
CA VAL A 162 -16.80 3.49 -2.88
C VAL A 162 -16.37 4.80 -3.53
N SER A 163 -15.84 4.73 -4.75
CA SER A 163 -15.46 5.95 -5.47
C SER A 163 -16.67 6.77 -5.88
N SER A 164 -16.44 8.03 -6.25
CA SER A 164 -17.46 8.90 -6.86
C SER A 164 -18.12 8.30 -8.11
N LYS A 165 -17.48 7.31 -8.76
CA LYS A 165 -18.01 6.57 -9.91
C LYS A 165 -18.75 5.28 -9.52
N GLY A 166 -18.98 5.04 -8.23
CA GLY A 166 -19.64 3.83 -7.70
C GLY A 166 -18.75 2.57 -7.70
N LYS A 167 -17.48 2.66 -8.10
CA LYS A 167 -16.56 1.50 -8.07
C LYS A 167 -16.17 1.20 -6.62
N THR A 168 -16.23 -0.07 -6.27
CA THR A 168 -15.92 -0.56 -4.92
C THR A 168 -14.50 -1.11 -4.83
N TYR A 169 -13.84 -0.82 -3.71
CA TYR A 169 -12.51 -1.29 -3.36
C TYR A 169 -12.53 -1.80 -1.93
N TYR A 170 -11.67 -2.77 -1.65
CA TYR A 170 -11.64 -3.45 -0.36
C TYR A 170 -10.21 -3.63 0.12
N GLY A 171 -10.02 -3.45 1.42
CA GLY A 171 -8.77 -3.68 2.13
C GLY A 171 -9.04 -4.43 3.43
N PHE A 172 -8.14 -5.34 3.79
CA PHE A 172 -8.13 -6.02 5.07
C PHE A 172 -6.77 -5.88 5.70
N TYR A 173 -6.73 -5.57 6.98
CA TYR A 173 -5.51 -5.52 7.76
C TYR A 173 -5.75 -6.11 9.13
N ALA A 174 -4.95 -7.10 9.52
CA ALA A 174 -5.00 -7.71 10.84
C ALA A 174 -3.57 -7.88 11.37
N VAL A 175 -3.40 -7.56 12.63
CA VAL A 175 -2.17 -7.74 13.39
C VAL A 175 -2.54 -8.43 14.70
N TYR A 176 -2.04 -9.65 14.88
CA TYR A 176 -2.17 -10.40 16.12
C TYR A 176 -0.82 -10.45 16.81
N GLU A 177 -0.72 -9.84 17.99
CA GLU A 177 0.53 -9.75 18.74
C GLU A 177 0.73 -10.95 19.66
N TYR A 178 1.97 -11.44 19.75
CA TYR A 178 2.40 -12.44 20.72
C TYR A 178 3.83 -12.13 21.18
N GLY A 179 3.96 -11.52 22.37
CA GLY A 179 5.23 -11.05 22.91
C GLY A 179 5.79 -9.87 22.10
N LYS A 180 7.05 -9.96 21.64
CA LYS A 180 7.71 -8.93 20.80
C LYS A 180 7.54 -9.19 19.28
N ARG A 181 6.57 -10.03 18.92
CA ARG A 181 6.32 -10.49 17.56
C ARG A 181 4.82 -10.47 17.29
N GLY A 182 4.46 -10.58 16.02
CA GLY A 182 3.07 -10.69 15.62
C GLY A 182 2.87 -11.40 14.28
N VAL A 183 1.65 -11.87 14.08
CA VAL A 183 1.14 -12.28 12.77
C VAL A 183 0.51 -11.04 12.12
N MET A 184 1.02 -10.65 10.96
CA MET A 184 0.55 -9.50 10.20
C MET A 184 -0.02 -9.97 8.86
N ILE A 185 -1.30 -9.68 8.61
CA ILE A 185 -2.00 -10.00 7.36
C ILE A 185 -2.53 -8.69 6.78
N ARG A 186 -2.11 -8.33 5.57
CA ARG A 186 -2.63 -7.17 4.84
C ARG A 186 -2.95 -7.56 3.40
N LEU A 187 -4.22 -7.41 3.03
CA LEU A 187 -4.76 -7.82 1.73
C LEU A 187 -5.53 -6.65 1.10
N GLY A 188 -5.40 -6.48 -0.21
CA GLY A 188 -6.16 -5.48 -0.95
C GLY A 188 -5.65 -4.05 -0.78
N HIS A 189 -6.54 -3.08 -0.96
CA HIS A 189 -6.19 -1.66 -1.06
C HIS A 189 -5.80 -1.08 0.31
N LYS A 190 -4.76 -0.26 0.35
CA LYS A 190 -4.20 0.32 1.58
C LYS A 190 -5.00 1.52 2.10
N VAL A 191 -6.32 1.55 1.90
CA VAL A 191 -7.19 2.58 2.46
C VAL A 191 -7.45 2.27 3.94
N LYS A 192 -7.40 3.28 4.81
CA LYS A 192 -7.67 3.21 6.24
C LYS A 192 -8.93 4.02 6.58
N PRO A 193 -9.58 3.77 7.73
CA PRO A 193 -10.70 4.58 8.22
C PRO A 193 -10.40 6.08 8.29
N ASP A 194 -9.19 6.46 8.71
CA ASP A 194 -8.81 7.88 8.86
C ASP A 194 -8.68 8.66 7.55
N HIS A 195 -8.71 7.97 6.41
CA HIS A 195 -8.79 8.64 5.12
C HIS A 195 -10.21 9.18 4.82
N ALA A 196 -11.20 8.92 5.68
CA ALA A 196 -12.54 9.47 5.54
C ALA A 196 -12.59 10.96 5.93
N GLY A 197 -13.49 11.72 5.28
CA GLY A 197 -13.73 13.12 5.62
C GLY A 197 -12.48 14.00 5.43
N ALA A 198 -12.16 14.81 6.44
CA ALA A 198 -11.03 15.75 6.41
C ALA A 198 -9.67 15.05 6.21
N GLY A 199 -9.51 13.82 6.72
CA GLY A 199 -8.28 13.05 6.56
C GLY A 199 -8.04 12.51 5.14
N GLY A 200 -9.01 12.66 4.24
CA GLY A 200 -8.88 12.33 2.83
C GLY A 200 -8.56 13.52 1.92
N VAL A 201 -8.57 14.76 2.43
CA VAL A 201 -8.37 15.96 1.60
C VAL A 201 -6.93 16.00 1.10
N GLY A 202 -6.75 16.03 -0.23
CA GLY A 202 -5.43 16.01 -0.87
C GLY A 202 -4.73 14.64 -0.83
N GLU A 203 -5.39 13.61 -0.29
CA GLU A 203 -4.79 12.29 -0.13
C GLU A 203 -4.59 11.58 -1.48
N GLN A 204 -3.43 10.96 -1.66
CA GLN A 204 -3.11 10.26 -2.90
C GLN A 204 -3.89 8.94 -3.02
N PRO A 205 -4.20 8.48 -4.24
CA PRO A 205 -4.79 7.17 -4.43
C PRO A 205 -3.95 6.05 -3.81
N LYS A 206 -4.61 5.07 -3.18
CA LYS A 206 -3.95 3.99 -2.46
C LYS A 206 -3.90 2.74 -3.34
N GLY A 207 -2.68 2.24 -3.57
CA GLY A 207 -2.47 0.93 -4.18
C GLY A 207 -2.90 -0.23 -3.29
N PHE A 208 -2.69 -1.45 -3.78
CA PHE A 208 -2.99 -2.68 -3.05
C PHE A 208 -1.73 -3.38 -2.53
N THR A 209 -1.92 -4.41 -1.70
CA THR A 209 -0.85 -5.25 -1.19
C THR A 209 -1.35 -6.65 -0.82
N PHE A 210 -0.43 -7.60 -0.83
CA PHE A 210 -0.60 -8.95 -0.33
C PHE A 210 0.60 -9.26 0.55
N ARG A 211 0.42 -9.11 1.86
CA ARG A 211 1.49 -9.35 2.83
C ARG A 211 0.96 -10.22 3.94
N ILE A 212 1.57 -11.38 4.11
CA ILE A 212 1.35 -12.29 5.22
C ILE A 212 2.73 -12.47 5.86
N ASN A 213 2.88 -12.03 7.10
CA ASN A 213 4.10 -12.20 7.87
C ASN A 213 3.75 -12.84 9.21
N PRO A 214 3.94 -14.15 9.38
CA PRO A 214 3.60 -14.84 10.63
C PRO A 214 4.55 -14.47 11.78
N TRP A 215 5.67 -13.80 11.49
CA TRP A 215 6.77 -13.58 12.42
C TRP A 215 7.30 -12.14 12.35
N LYS A 216 6.39 -11.18 12.19
CA LYS A 216 6.70 -9.75 12.14
C LYS A 216 7.29 -9.34 13.49
N LYS A 217 8.46 -8.72 13.48
CA LYS A 217 8.97 -8.00 14.65
C LYS A 217 8.14 -6.72 14.80
N LEU A 218 7.50 -6.56 15.95
CA LEU A 218 6.74 -5.37 16.34
C LEU A 218 7.64 -4.37 17.07
#